data_AF-A0A2H6AVM3-F1
#
_entry.id   AF-A0A2H6AVM3-F1
#
_cell.length_a   1.000
_cell.length_b   1.000
_cell.length_c   1.000
_cell.angle_alpha   90.00
_cell.angle_beta   90.00
_cell.angle_gamma   90.00
#
_symmetry.space_group_name_H-M   'P 1'
#
loop_
_entity.id
_entity.type
_entity.pdbx_description
1 polymer ?
#
loop_
_entity_poly.entity_id
_entity_poly.type
_entity_poly.pdbx_seq_one_letter_code
_entity_poly.pdbx_strand_id
1 'polypeptide(L)'
;MAIVAVFPGQGAQEPGMGRALAETFPAAREVFEEVDEALGEKLSRLIFEGPAGELTLTRNAQPALMATALAAVRAVESLLGERLSGSLAFVAGHSLGEYSALAAAGALEVGEAARLLRLRGEAMQEAVPVGEGAMAAILGLGVEVVEEVAAVAAQGEVCELANDNADGQAVVSGHRTAVERAVAIAKARGAKRAVMLEVSAPFHCSLMAPAAERLAAALAEAELRDPAVPLVANVTASPVRDAAAIRRLLVEQVTARVRWRETMAFLCEAGVRHLAESGAGRVLVGLARRALPGVALHSVRDPAEAEALARTLETVLQEA
;
A
#
# COMPACT_ATOMS: atom_id res chain seq x y z
N MET A 1 -6.22 -12.60 -21.11
CA MET A 1 -5.34 -12.98 -19.96
C MET A 1 -5.60 -12.03 -18.79
N ALA A 2 -5.50 -12.48 -17.53
CA ALA A 2 -5.81 -11.63 -16.37
C ALA A 2 -4.62 -10.76 -15.93
N ILE A 3 -4.88 -9.47 -15.70
CA ILE A 3 -3.90 -8.45 -15.29
C ILE A 3 -4.31 -7.90 -13.93
N VAL A 4 -3.35 -7.66 -13.04
CA VAL A 4 -3.56 -6.98 -11.76
C VAL A 4 -2.74 -5.69 -11.69
N ALA A 5 -3.36 -4.60 -11.23
CA ALA A 5 -2.62 -3.42 -10.81
C ALA A 5 -2.39 -3.47 -9.30
N VAL A 6 -1.14 -3.25 -8.88
CA VAL A 6 -0.75 -3.18 -7.48
C VAL A 6 -0.21 -1.82 -7.10
N PHE A 7 -0.52 -1.39 -5.88
CA PHE A 7 -0.24 -0.04 -5.41
C PHE A 7 0.65 -0.07 -4.15
N PRO A 8 1.84 0.56 -4.17
CA PRO A 8 2.80 0.48 -3.07
C PRO A 8 2.30 1.21 -1.82
N GLY A 9 2.80 0.72 -0.68
CA GLY A 9 2.58 1.30 0.63
C GLY A 9 3.70 2.23 1.07
N GLN A 10 3.69 2.60 2.35
CA GLN A 10 4.68 3.50 2.95
C GLN A 10 6.08 2.85 2.93
N GLY A 11 7.11 3.69 2.75
CA GLY A 11 8.50 3.28 2.57
C GLY A 11 8.98 3.37 1.12
N ALA A 12 8.08 3.59 0.16
CA ALA A 12 8.42 3.78 -1.25
C ALA A 12 8.61 5.27 -1.65
N GLN A 13 8.27 6.20 -0.76
CA GLN A 13 8.31 7.63 -1.06
C GLN A 13 9.73 8.18 -1.14
N GLU A 14 10.00 9.02 -2.14
CA GLU A 14 11.25 9.73 -2.32
C GLU A 14 10.98 11.11 -2.94
N PRO A 15 11.73 12.17 -2.57
CA PRO A 15 11.62 13.46 -3.25
C PRO A 15 11.84 13.31 -4.76
N GLY A 16 10.97 13.94 -5.55
CA GLY A 16 11.00 13.89 -7.01
C GLY A 16 10.12 12.80 -7.62
N MET A 17 9.53 11.90 -6.81
CA MET A 17 8.64 10.87 -7.32
C MET A 17 7.45 11.48 -8.10
N GLY A 18 7.08 10.86 -9.23
CA GLY A 18 5.96 11.31 -10.07
C GLY A 18 6.17 12.63 -10.84
N ARG A 19 7.26 13.37 -10.60
CA ARG A 19 7.53 14.66 -11.27
C ARG A 19 7.60 14.51 -12.79
N ALA A 20 8.38 13.55 -13.29
CA ALA A 20 8.52 13.31 -14.71
C ALA A 20 7.20 12.93 -15.39
N LEU A 21 6.32 12.20 -14.68
CA LEU A 21 4.97 11.88 -15.15
C LEU A 21 4.13 13.16 -15.27
N ALA A 22 4.12 14.01 -14.24
CA ALA A 22 3.37 15.27 -14.26
C ALA A 22 3.90 16.27 -15.31
N GLU A 23 5.20 16.28 -15.58
CA GLU A 23 5.80 17.12 -16.63
C GLU A 23 5.46 16.61 -18.04
N THR A 24 5.27 15.31 -18.22
CA THR A 24 5.04 14.68 -19.53
C THR A 24 3.56 14.54 -19.87
N PHE A 25 2.72 14.16 -18.91
CA PHE A 25 1.30 13.86 -19.13
C PHE A 25 0.41 14.86 -18.36
N PRO A 26 -0.40 15.68 -19.06
CA PRO A 26 -1.36 16.58 -18.41
C PRO A 26 -2.28 15.86 -17.42
N ALA A 27 -2.80 14.69 -17.80
CA ALA A 27 -3.66 13.88 -16.94
C ALA A 27 -2.97 13.42 -15.63
N ALA A 28 -1.64 13.24 -15.65
CA ALA A 28 -0.87 12.91 -14.45
C ALA A 28 -0.67 14.16 -13.57
N ARG A 29 -0.48 15.33 -14.17
CA ARG A 29 -0.36 16.61 -13.45
C ARG A 29 -1.66 16.96 -12.71
N GLU A 30 -2.80 16.77 -13.37
CA GLU A 30 -4.13 17.04 -12.81
C GLU A 30 -4.40 16.27 -11.51
N VAL A 31 -3.84 15.06 -11.35
CA VAL A 31 -3.94 14.30 -10.08
C VAL A 31 -3.29 15.05 -8.93
N PHE A 32 -2.09 15.59 -9.14
CA PHE A 32 -1.40 16.35 -8.09
C PHE A 32 -2.12 17.66 -7.77
N GLU A 33 -2.70 18.30 -8.79
CA GLU A 33 -3.50 19.52 -8.64
C GLU A 33 -4.79 19.25 -7.84
N GLU A 34 -5.51 18.17 -8.15
CA GLU A 34 -6.71 17.75 -7.41
C GLU A 34 -6.39 17.39 -5.96
N VAL A 35 -5.27 16.70 -5.70
CA VAL A 35 -4.82 16.38 -4.34
C VAL A 35 -4.45 17.64 -3.57
N ASP A 36 -3.74 18.59 -4.19
CA ASP A 36 -3.41 19.87 -3.57
C ASP A 36 -4.68 20.67 -3.21
N GLU A 37 -5.66 20.72 -4.13
CA GLU A 37 -6.94 21.39 -3.89
C GLU A 37 -7.73 20.71 -2.76
N ALA A 38 -7.81 19.38 -2.78
CA ALA A 38 -8.55 18.60 -1.80
C ALA A 38 -7.99 18.73 -0.37
N LEU A 39 -6.68 18.96 -0.24
CA LEU A 39 -5.99 19.15 1.03
C LEU A 39 -5.82 20.62 1.42
N GLY A 40 -6.04 21.56 0.49
CA GLY A 40 -5.80 22.99 0.72
C GLY A 40 -4.33 23.34 0.91
N GLU A 41 -3.40 22.49 0.46
CA GLU A 41 -1.95 22.67 0.60
C GLU A 41 -1.19 22.21 -0.66
N LYS A 42 0.02 22.73 -0.87
CA LYS A 42 0.90 22.30 -1.97
C LYS A 42 1.70 21.05 -1.61
N LEU A 43 1.00 19.93 -1.36
CA LEU A 43 1.64 18.64 -1.11
C LEU A 43 2.54 18.23 -2.30
N SER A 44 2.12 18.52 -3.53
CA SER A 44 2.91 18.30 -4.75
C SER A 44 4.33 18.88 -4.67
N ARG A 45 4.49 20.07 -4.08
CA ARG A 45 5.80 20.69 -3.88
C ARG A 45 6.68 19.85 -2.95
N LEU A 46 6.12 19.39 -1.82
CA LEU A 46 6.82 18.49 -0.90
C LEU A 46 7.19 17.16 -1.57
N ILE A 47 6.31 16.63 -2.42
CA ILE A 47 6.57 15.42 -3.20
C ILE A 47 7.77 15.63 -4.14
N PHE A 48 7.81 16.74 -4.88
CA PHE A 48 8.82 16.96 -5.91
C PHE A 48 10.17 17.47 -5.37
N GLU A 49 10.15 18.24 -4.29
CA GLU A 49 11.33 18.96 -3.78
C GLU A 49 11.83 18.41 -2.44
N GLY A 50 10.98 17.74 -1.67
CA GLY A 50 11.28 17.35 -0.28
C GLY A 50 11.14 18.54 0.70
N PRO A 51 11.77 18.45 1.89
CA PRO A 51 12.80 17.49 2.28
C PRO A 51 12.26 16.08 2.56
N ALA A 52 13.11 15.06 2.36
CA ALA A 52 12.74 13.64 2.53
C ALA A 52 12.17 13.31 3.93
N GLY A 53 12.69 13.96 4.97
CA GLY A 53 12.21 13.77 6.35
C GLY A 53 10.76 14.21 6.54
N GLU A 54 10.36 15.33 5.94
CA GLU A 54 8.99 15.82 6.00
C GLU A 54 8.04 14.99 5.12
N LEU A 55 8.51 14.57 3.94
CA LEU A 55 7.74 13.68 3.06
C LEU A 55 7.47 12.31 3.71
N THR A 56 8.41 11.83 4.54
CA THR A 56 8.30 10.53 5.22
C THR A 56 7.33 10.54 6.42
N LEU A 57 6.93 11.73 6.90
CA LEU A 57 5.88 11.81 7.91
C LEU A 57 4.60 11.17 7.38
N THR A 58 4.02 10.27 8.16
CA THR A 58 2.89 9.42 7.74
C THR A 58 1.71 10.24 7.21
N ARG A 59 1.42 11.42 7.80
CA ARG A 59 0.39 12.36 7.32
C ARG A 59 0.60 12.83 5.86
N ASN A 60 1.87 12.94 5.43
CA ASN A 60 2.25 13.40 4.10
C ASN A 60 2.47 12.22 3.14
N ALA A 61 3.19 11.19 3.60
CA ALA A 61 3.56 10.02 2.80
C ALA A 61 2.34 9.31 2.21
N GLN A 62 1.26 9.16 2.98
CA GLN A 62 0.07 8.44 2.52
C GLN A 62 -0.60 9.10 1.31
N PRO A 63 -1.08 10.36 1.38
CA PRO A 63 -1.66 11.02 0.21
C PRO A 63 -0.63 11.22 -0.91
N ALA A 64 0.66 11.41 -0.60
CA ALA A 64 1.71 11.58 -1.60
C ALA A 64 1.95 10.34 -2.46
N LEU A 65 2.00 9.16 -1.84
CA LEU A 65 2.14 7.88 -2.53
C LEU A 65 0.91 7.57 -3.37
N MET A 66 -0.29 7.87 -2.86
CA MET A 66 -1.53 7.74 -3.62
C MET A 66 -1.54 8.64 -4.85
N ALA A 67 -1.21 9.93 -4.71
CA ALA A 67 -1.13 10.87 -5.82
C ALA A 67 -0.16 10.38 -6.91
N THR A 68 1.02 9.91 -6.49
CA THR A 68 2.05 9.39 -7.40
C THR A 68 1.58 8.13 -8.14
N ALA A 69 0.91 7.22 -7.43
CA ALA A 69 0.39 6.00 -8.04
C ALA A 69 -0.75 6.27 -9.02
N LEU A 70 -1.66 7.18 -8.69
CA LEU A 70 -2.74 7.57 -9.59
C LEU A 70 -2.24 8.40 -10.78
N ALA A 71 -1.21 9.23 -10.61
CA ALA A 71 -0.55 9.92 -11.72
C ALA A 71 0.04 8.91 -12.73
N ALA A 72 0.64 7.81 -12.26
CA ALA A 72 1.10 6.71 -13.11
C ALA A 72 -0.05 6.01 -13.84
N VAL A 73 -1.18 5.77 -13.15
CA VAL A 73 -2.40 5.23 -13.78
C VAL A 73 -2.90 6.18 -14.88
N ARG A 74 -3.04 7.49 -14.58
CA ARG A 74 -3.54 8.49 -15.55
C ARG A 74 -2.62 8.65 -16.75
N ALA A 75 -1.31 8.51 -16.58
CA ALA A 75 -0.37 8.48 -17.70
C ALA A 75 -0.67 7.30 -18.64
N VAL A 76 -0.83 6.08 -18.10
CA VAL A 76 -1.17 4.89 -18.89
C VAL A 76 -2.54 5.03 -19.55
N GLU A 77 -3.56 5.50 -18.83
CA GLU A 77 -4.89 5.75 -19.38
C GLU A 77 -4.86 6.78 -20.53
N SER A 78 -4.05 7.84 -20.41
CA SER A 78 -3.91 8.84 -21.47
C SER A 78 -3.28 8.28 -22.75
N LEU A 79 -2.41 7.27 -22.62
CA LEU A 79 -1.79 6.57 -23.75
C LEU A 79 -2.74 5.56 -24.39
N LEU A 80 -3.56 4.87 -23.59
CA LEU A 80 -4.54 3.91 -24.07
C LEU A 80 -5.80 4.57 -24.65
N GLY A 81 -6.14 5.78 -24.19
CA GLY A 81 -7.40 6.45 -24.53
C GLY A 81 -8.63 5.90 -23.79
N GLU A 82 -8.42 5.03 -22.79
CA GLU A 82 -9.47 4.40 -21.99
C GLU A 82 -9.03 4.17 -20.54
N ARG A 83 -9.98 3.77 -19.68
CA ARG A 83 -9.73 3.52 -18.26
C ARG A 83 -8.96 2.22 -18.08
N LEU A 84 -7.90 2.24 -17.28
CA LEU A 84 -7.05 1.07 -17.04
C LEU A 84 -7.85 -0.07 -16.41
N SER A 85 -8.84 0.25 -15.58
CA SER A 85 -9.73 -0.71 -14.96
C SER A 85 -10.50 -1.60 -15.95
N GLY A 86 -10.70 -1.17 -17.20
CA GLY A 86 -11.31 -2.00 -18.25
C GLY A 86 -10.45 -3.22 -18.63
N SER A 87 -9.15 -3.16 -18.36
CA SER A 87 -8.17 -4.18 -18.73
C SER A 87 -7.68 -5.01 -17.53
N LEU A 88 -8.17 -4.71 -16.32
CA LEU A 88 -7.76 -5.38 -15.08
C LEU A 88 -8.77 -6.46 -14.67
N ALA A 89 -8.27 -7.54 -14.08
CA ALA A 89 -9.09 -8.52 -13.37
C ALA A 89 -9.22 -8.17 -11.88
N PHE A 90 -8.19 -7.56 -11.30
CA PHE A 90 -8.13 -7.21 -9.88
C PHE A 90 -7.32 -5.93 -9.67
N VAL A 91 -7.55 -5.28 -8.54
CA VAL A 91 -6.62 -4.32 -7.95
C VAL A 91 -6.23 -4.78 -6.54
N ALA A 92 -5.01 -4.47 -6.11
CA ALA A 92 -4.57 -4.73 -4.74
C ALA A 92 -3.61 -3.63 -4.30
N GLY A 93 -3.55 -3.29 -3.02
CA GLY A 93 -2.56 -2.33 -2.56
C GLY A 93 -2.03 -2.68 -1.19
N HIS A 94 -0.79 -2.29 -0.92
CA HIS A 94 -0.17 -2.57 0.36
C HIS A 94 -0.52 -1.48 1.37
N SER A 95 -1.30 -1.82 2.40
CA SER A 95 -1.77 -0.88 3.43
C SER A 95 -2.48 0.34 2.83
N LEU A 96 -1.89 1.54 2.85
CA LEU A 96 -2.45 2.74 2.22
C LEU A 96 -2.76 2.52 0.73
N GLY A 97 -2.04 1.61 0.06
CA GLY A 97 -2.23 1.31 -1.35
C GLY A 97 -3.65 0.82 -1.67
N GLU A 98 -4.41 0.29 -0.70
CA GLU A 98 -5.82 -0.08 -0.93
C GLU A 98 -6.67 1.14 -1.33
N TYR A 99 -6.35 2.32 -0.83
CA TYR A 99 -7.03 3.56 -1.21
C TYR A 99 -6.68 3.98 -2.64
N SER A 100 -5.40 3.84 -3.03
CA SER A 100 -4.95 4.05 -4.41
C SER A 100 -5.62 3.05 -5.36
N ALA A 101 -5.72 1.78 -4.96
CA ALA A 101 -6.40 0.73 -5.71
C ALA A 101 -7.88 1.04 -5.93
N LEU A 102 -8.58 1.47 -4.87
CA LEU A 102 -9.98 1.86 -4.92
C LEU A 102 -10.21 3.09 -5.81
N ALA A 103 -9.35 4.10 -5.72
CA ALA A 103 -9.44 5.29 -6.57
C ALA A 103 -9.15 4.97 -8.05
N ALA A 104 -8.16 4.11 -8.33
CA ALA A 104 -7.88 3.63 -9.68
C ALA A 104 -9.06 2.83 -10.26
N ALA A 105 -9.76 2.05 -9.42
CA ALA A 105 -10.94 1.29 -9.79
C ALA A 105 -12.25 2.10 -9.77
N GLY A 106 -12.20 3.41 -9.47
CA GLY A 106 -13.36 4.30 -9.47
C GLY A 106 -14.29 4.18 -8.26
N ALA A 107 -13.88 3.49 -7.20
CA ALA A 107 -14.64 3.37 -5.95
C ALA A 107 -14.54 4.62 -5.07
N LEU A 108 -13.42 5.35 -5.15
CA LEU A 108 -13.19 6.62 -4.46
C LEU A 108 -12.79 7.70 -5.48
N GLU A 109 -13.28 8.92 -5.28
CA GLU A 109 -12.72 10.09 -5.98
C GLU A 109 -11.33 10.42 -5.43
N VAL A 110 -10.45 11.00 -6.27
CA VAL A 110 -9.05 11.25 -5.90
C VAL A 110 -8.96 12.22 -4.72
N GLY A 111 -9.71 13.33 -4.76
CA GLY A 111 -9.75 14.29 -3.67
C GLY A 111 -10.30 13.71 -2.35
N GLU A 112 -11.25 12.78 -2.41
CA GLU A 112 -11.77 12.10 -1.22
C GLU A 112 -10.77 11.10 -0.64
N ALA A 113 -10.12 10.31 -1.50
CA ALA A 113 -9.02 9.43 -1.09
C ALA A 113 -7.88 10.22 -0.44
N ALA A 114 -7.55 11.41 -0.97
CA ALA A 114 -6.53 12.29 -0.39
C ALA A 114 -6.88 12.72 1.04
N ARG A 115 -8.12 13.18 1.27
CA ARG A 115 -8.61 13.57 2.60
C ARG A 115 -8.63 12.40 3.58
N LEU A 116 -9.10 11.24 3.14
CA LEU A 116 -9.11 10.02 3.95
C LEU A 116 -7.68 9.59 4.34
N LEU A 117 -6.73 9.63 3.40
CA LEU A 117 -5.34 9.27 3.66
C LEU A 117 -4.60 10.29 4.52
N ARG A 118 -4.90 11.59 4.39
CA ARG A 118 -4.43 12.63 5.31
C ARG A 118 -4.86 12.32 6.73
N LEU A 119 -6.17 12.12 6.94
CA LEU A 119 -6.74 11.77 8.24
C LEU A 119 -6.15 10.46 8.77
N ARG A 120 -6.08 9.42 7.95
CA ARG A 120 -5.51 8.12 8.33
C ARG A 120 -4.06 8.28 8.78
N GLY A 121 -3.27 9.05 8.03
CA GLY A 121 -1.87 9.29 8.38
C GLY A 121 -1.67 10.06 9.68
N GLU A 122 -2.48 11.08 9.93
CA GLU A 122 -2.50 11.82 11.20
C GLU A 122 -2.96 10.93 12.37
N ALA A 123 -4.08 10.24 12.20
CA ALA A 123 -4.66 9.39 13.22
C ALA A 123 -3.72 8.25 13.63
N MET A 124 -3.05 7.59 12.67
CA MET A 124 -2.07 6.55 12.96
C MET A 124 -0.81 7.10 13.65
N GLN A 125 -0.39 8.32 13.31
CA GLN A 125 0.77 8.96 13.94
C GLN A 125 0.47 9.40 15.38
N GLU A 126 -0.77 9.76 15.67
CA GLU A 126 -1.22 10.25 16.98
C GLU A 126 -1.76 9.14 17.90
N ALA A 127 -2.01 7.94 17.39
CA ALA A 127 -2.64 6.85 18.15
C ALA A 127 -1.81 6.37 19.35
N VAL A 128 -0.49 6.51 19.31
CA VAL A 128 0.43 6.10 20.37
C VAL A 128 1.44 7.22 20.62
N PRO A 129 1.76 7.56 21.88
CA PRO A 129 2.77 8.57 22.18
C PRO A 129 4.13 8.26 21.54
N VAL A 130 4.83 9.32 21.13
CA VAL A 130 6.14 9.20 20.48
C VAL A 130 7.09 8.43 21.38
N GLY A 131 7.62 7.33 20.85
CA GLY A 131 8.60 6.50 21.53
C GLY A 131 8.04 5.25 22.22
N GLU A 132 6.73 5.14 22.39
CA GLU A 132 6.11 3.97 23.04
C GLU A 132 5.88 2.81 22.07
N GLY A 133 5.65 3.12 20.79
CA GLY A 133 5.49 2.12 19.72
C GLY A 133 6.74 1.86 18.90
N ALA A 134 6.81 0.68 18.28
CA ALA A 134 7.81 0.36 17.27
C ALA A 134 7.33 -0.70 16.26
N MET A 135 8.14 -0.89 15.21
CA MET A 135 8.03 -2.01 14.27
C MET A 135 9.41 -2.61 14.02
N ALA A 136 9.46 -3.89 13.68
CA ALA A 136 10.70 -4.56 13.28
C ALA A 136 10.48 -5.52 12.12
N ALA A 137 11.36 -5.45 11.12
CA ALA A 137 11.39 -6.42 10.03
C ALA A 137 12.16 -7.67 10.45
N ILE A 138 11.54 -8.84 10.27
CA ILE A 138 12.09 -10.15 10.54
C ILE A 138 12.28 -10.89 9.21
N LEU A 139 13.53 -11.25 8.91
CA LEU A 139 13.92 -11.90 7.66
C LEU A 139 14.47 -13.30 7.92
N GLY A 140 14.03 -14.27 7.14
CA GLY A 140 14.52 -15.66 7.14
C GLY A 140 13.75 -16.63 8.03
N LEU A 141 12.61 -16.23 8.61
CA LEU A 141 11.72 -17.10 9.38
C LEU A 141 10.35 -17.19 8.71
N GLY A 142 9.72 -18.37 8.77
CA GLY A 142 8.32 -18.56 8.34
C GLY A 142 7.36 -17.75 9.20
N VAL A 143 6.19 -17.42 8.65
CA VAL A 143 5.22 -16.52 9.29
C VAL A 143 4.74 -17.06 10.64
N GLU A 144 4.52 -18.37 10.74
CA GLU A 144 4.07 -19.05 11.95
C GLU A 144 5.12 -18.92 13.08
N VAL A 145 6.40 -19.01 12.73
CA VAL A 145 7.50 -18.81 13.69
C VAL A 145 7.55 -17.36 14.17
N VAL A 146 7.27 -16.40 13.29
CA VAL A 146 7.24 -14.97 13.65
C VAL A 146 6.04 -14.66 14.55
N GLU A 147 4.89 -15.28 14.34
CA GLU A 147 3.74 -15.18 15.25
C GLU A 147 4.07 -15.70 16.64
N GLU A 148 4.72 -16.87 16.75
CA GLU A 148 5.19 -17.38 18.04
C GLU A 148 6.21 -16.45 18.70
N VAL A 149 7.12 -15.88 17.93
CA VAL A 149 8.09 -14.88 18.42
C VAL A 149 7.36 -13.69 19.03
N ALA A 150 6.37 -13.15 18.33
CA ALA A 150 5.58 -12.01 18.80
C ALA A 150 4.81 -12.35 20.08
N ALA A 151 4.16 -13.53 20.12
CA ALA A 151 3.43 -14.00 21.30
C ALA A 151 4.33 -14.17 22.54
N VAL A 152 5.54 -14.73 22.38
CA VAL A 152 6.50 -14.87 23.48
C VAL A 152 7.08 -13.50 23.89
N ALA A 153 7.28 -12.60 22.94
CA ALA A 153 7.80 -11.28 23.19
C ALA A 153 6.80 -10.36 23.91
N ALA A 154 5.50 -10.56 23.70
CA ALA A 154 4.42 -9.74 24.25
C ALA A 154 4.56 -9.51 25.77
N GLN A 155 4.60 -10.58 26.59
CA GLN A 155 4.79 -10.48 28.05
C GLN A 155 3.87 -9.46 28.76
N GLY A 156 2.60 -9.39 28.33
CA GLY A 156 1.62 -8.42 28.86
C GLY A 156 1.58 -7.08 28.09
N GLU A 157 2.51 -6.84 27.18
CA GLU A 157 2.51 -5.74 26.21
C GLU A 157 2.03 -6.24 24.84
N VAL A 158 1.57 -5.34 23.97
CA VAL A 158 1.27 -5.64 22.57
C VAL A 158 2.54 -5.94 21.77
N CYS A 159 2.60 -7.09 21.09
CA CYS A 159 3.52 -7.42 20.01
C CYS A 159 2.81 -8.39 19.05
N GLU A 160 2.55 -7.95 17.84
CA GLU A 160 1.69 -8.64 16.88
C GLU A 160 2.35 -8.66 15.49
N LEU A 161 1.95 -9.62 14.65
CA LEU A 161 2.37 -9.67 13.25
C LEU A 161 1.62 -8.59 12.44
N ALA A 162 2.35 -7.57 12.01
CA ALA A 162 1.84 -6.44 11.24
C ALA A 162 1.79 -6.70 9.74
N ASN A 163 2.84 -7.32 9.17
CA ASN A 163 2.89 -7.64 7.75
C ASN A 163 3.42 -9.06 7.52
N ASP A 164 2.69 -9.83 6.70
CA ASP A 164 3.18 -11.04 6.05
C ASP A 164 3.47 -10.71 4.58
N ASN A 165 4.71 -10.31 4.28
CA ASN A 165 5.05 -9.70 2.99
C ASN A 165 5.46 -10.74 1.94
N ALA A 166 6.23 -11.74 2.33
CA ALA A 166 6.69 -12.84 1.49
C ALA A 166 7.24 -13.96 2.36
N ASP A 167 7.50 -15.12 1.76
CA ASP A 167 8.19 -16.21 2.45
C ASP A 167 9.53 -15.73 3.04
N GLY A 168 9.64 -15.84 4.36
CA GLY A 168 10.81 -15.37 5.08
C GLY A 168 10.91 -13.86 5.23
N GLN A 169 9.83 -13.08 5.02
CA GLN A 169 9.82 -11.64 5.22
C GLN A 169 8.52 -11.20 5.89
N ALA A 170 8.62 -10.89 7.18
CA ALA A 170 7.52 -10.43 8.00
C ALA A 170 7.89 -9.16 8.78
N VAL A 171 6.89 -8.46 9.30
CA VAL A 171 7.07 -7.30 10.18
C VAL A 171 6.24 -7.50 11.43
N VAL A 172 6.84 -7.30 12.60
CA VAL A 172 6.13 -7.26 13.89
C VAL A 172 5.95 -5.80 14.34
N SER A 173 4.88 -5.53 15.08
CA SER A 173 4.54 -4.22 15.61
C SER A 173 3.91 -4.28 17.00
N GLY A 174 4.08 -3.22 17.79
CA GLY A 174 3.50 -3.12 19.12
C GLY A 174 4.27 -2.14 20.00
N HIS A 175 4.29 -2.39 21.31
CA HIS A 175 5.11 -1.62 22.24
C HIS A 175 6.58 -1.81 21.92
N ARG A 176 7.37 -0.73 22.03
CA ARG A 176 8.79 -0.72 21.66
C ARG A 176 9.60 -1.81 22.35
N THR A 177 9.45 -1.90 23.66
CA THR A 177 10.07 -2.92 24.53
C THR A 177 9.74 -4.33 24.09
N ALA A 178 8.48 -4.61 23.72
CA ALA A 178 8.06 -5.92 23.23
C ALA A 178 8.63 -6.23 21.84
N VAL A 179 8.66 -5.25 20.94
CA VAL A 179 9.26 -5.40 19.60
C VAL A 179 10.78 -5.61 19.69
N GLU A 180 11.48 -4.92 20.59
CA GLU A 180 12.91 -5.14 20.85
C GLU A 180 13.19 -6.57 21.36
N ARG A 181 12.34 -7.10 22.24
CA ARG A 181 12.40 -8.51 22.65
C ARG A 181 12.15 -9.44 21.48
N ALA A 182 11.16 -9.16 20.63
CA ALA A 182 10.87 -9.96 19.44
C ALA A 182 12.09 -10.03 18.50
N VAL A 183 12.82 -8.93 18.31
CA VAL A 183 14.07 -8.92 17.53
C VAL A 183 15.13 -9.85 18.13
N ALA A 184 15.32 -9.83 19.44
CA ALA A 184 16.29 -10.71 20.12
C ALA A 184 15.88 -12.19 20.01
N ILE A 185 14.61 -12.51 20.25
CA ILE A 185 14.07 -13.88 20.16
C ILE A 185 14.15 -14.38 18.71
N ALA A 186 13.80 -13.57 17.72
CA ALA A 186 13.90 -13.93 16.31
C ALA A 186 15.33 -14.31 15.91
N LYS A 187 16.34 -13.54 16.36
CA LYS A 187 17.76 -13.86 16.12
C LYS A 187 18.14 -15.20 16.76
N ALA A 188 17.71 -15.44 18.00
CA ALA A 188 17.95 -16.71 18.69
C ALA A 188 17.27 -17.91 17.99
N ARG A 189 16.14 -17.68 17.32
CA ARG A 189 15.42 -18.67 16.51
C ARG A 189 15.94 -18.80 15.06
N GLY A 190 17.05 -18.15 14.72
CA GLY A 190 17.71 -18.33 13.43
C GLY A 190 17.26 -17.36 12.33
N ALA A 191 16.63 -16.22 12.68
CA ALA A 191 16.39 -15.16 11.71
C ALA A 191 17.71 -14.71 11.06
N LYS A 192 17.73 -14.64 9.73
CA LYS A 192 18.87 -14.11 8.97
C LYS A 192 19.14 -12.65 9.32
N ARG A 193 18.08 -11.86 9.49
CA ARG A 193 18.13 -10.48 9.97
C ARG A 193 16.88 -10.19 10.80
N ALA A 194 17.03 -9.36 11.83
CA ALA A 194 15.91 -8.78 12.57
C ALA A 194 16.31 -7.33 12.92
N VAL A 195 15.56 -6.35 12.39
CA VAL A 195 15.97 -4.94 12.35
C VAL A 195 14.78 -4.06 12.75
N MET A 196 15.01 -3.15 13.71
CA MET A 196 14.05 -2.10 14.05
C MET A 196 13.84 -1.16 12.87
N LEU A 197 12.60 -0.79 12.60
CA LEU A 197 12.25 0.10 11.50
C LEU A 197 12.18 1.56 11.98
N GLU A 198 12.66 2.47 11.15
CA GLU A 198 12.51 3.92 11.35
C GLU A 198 11.09 4.33 10.97
N VAL A 199 10.14 4.10 11.87
CA VAL A 199 8.72 4.43 11.70
C VAL A 199 8.22 5.32 12.84
N SER A 200 7.18 6.10 12.56
CA SER A 200 6.60 7.03 13.54
C SER A 200 5.66 6.37 14.56
N ALA A 201 5.11 5.19 14.26
CA ALA A 201 4.10 4.54 15.09
C ALA A 201 4.09 3.01 14.89
N PRO A 202 3.42 2.23 15.77
CA PRO A 202 3.28 0.80 15.65
C PRO A 202 2.07 0.43 14.77
N PHE A 203 2.25 0.45 13.45
CA PHE A 203 1.16 0.21 12.50
C PHE A 203 0.73 -1.26 12.46
N HIS A 204 -0.57 -1.50 12.17
CA HIS A 204 -1.13 -2.84 11.98
C HIS A 204 -1.03 -3.73 13.22
N CYS A 205 -1.31 -3.14 14.39
CA CYS A 205 -1.52 -3.87 15.64
C CYS A 205 -2.64 -3.23 16.46
N SER A 206 -3.06 -3.90 17.52
CA SER A 206 -4.15 -3.47 18.42
C SER A 206 -3.98 -2.05 19.01
N LEU A 207 -2.74 -1.55 19.12
CA LEU A 207 -2.47 -0.16 19.55
C LEU A 207 -3.00 0.91 18.58
N MET A 208 -3.34 0.56 17.34
CA MET A 208 -3.93 1.48 16.37
C MET A 208 -5.45 1.63 16.48
N ALA A 209 -6.09 1.04 17.51
CA ALA A 209 -7.54 1.16 17.71
C ALA A 209 -8.06 2.62 17.69
N PRO A 210 -7.41 3.61 18.33
CA PRO A 210 -7.85 5.01 18.23
C PRO A 210 -7.82 5.56 16.79
N ALA A 211 -6.87 5.11 15.96
CA ALA A 211 -6.81 5.50 14.56
C ALA A 211 -7.95 4.85 13.75
N ALA A 212 -8.26 3.58 14.04
CA ALA A 212 -9.36 2.86 13.41
C ALA A 212 -10.71 3.52 13.69
N GLU A 213 -10.96 3.99 14.92
CA GLU A 213 -12.19 4.70 15.31
C GLU A 213 -12.36 6.01 14.52
N ARG A 214 -11.30 6.82 14.44
CA ARG A 214 -11.32 8.08 13.66
C ARG A 214 -11.56 7.83 12.18
N LEU A 215 -10.91 6.82 11.62
CA LEU A 215 -11.09 6.44 10.23
C LEU A 215 -12.50 5.89 9.98
N ALA A 216 -13.07 5.13 10.91
CA ALA A 216 -14.44 4.61 10.80
C ALA A 216 -15.47 5.75 10.71
N ALA A 217 -15.31 6.80 11.51
CA ALA A 217 -16.17 7.98 11.46
C ALA A 217 -16.07 8.69 10.09
N ALA A 218 -14.87 8.92 9.58
CA ALA A 218 -14.68 9.56 8.28
C ALA A 218 -15.15 8.70 7.11
N LEU A 219 -14.90 7.39 7.18
CA LEU A 219 -15.42 6.46 6.19
C LEU A 219 -16.94 6.37 6.25
N ALA A 220 -17.61 6.58 7.39
CA ALA A 220 -19.08 6.56 7.41
C ALA A 220 -19.70 7.67 6.53
N GLU A 221 -19.03 8.83 6.46
CA GLU A 221 -19.46 9.99 5.67
C GLU A 221 -18.95 9.95 4.22
N ALA A 222 -17.95 9.12 3.93
CA ALA A 222 -17.31 9.08 2.62
C ALA A 222 -18.16 8.36 1.56
N GLU A 223 -18.22 8.93 0.36
CA GLU A 223 -18.86 8.29 -0.79
C GLU A 223 -17.93 7.19 -1.34
N LEU A 224 -18.25 5.95 -0.99
CA LEU A 224 -17.54 4.77 -1.48
C LEU A 224 -18.50 3.96 -2.34
N ARG A 225 -18.10 3.72 -3.59
CA ARG A 225 -18.85 2.94 -4.57
C ARG A 225 -18.23 1.57 -4.76
N ASP A 226 -18.98 0.65 -5.37
CA ASP A 226 -18.42 -0.63 -5.79
C ASP A 226 -17.33 -0.37 -6.86
N PRO A 227 -16.11 -0.90 -6.71
CA PRO A 227 -15.06 -0.71 -7.70
C PRO A 227 -15.43 -1.44 -9.00
N ALA A 228 -14.91 -0.92 -10.12
CA ALA A 228 -15.09 -1.52 -11.44
C ALA A 228 -14.55 -2.96 -11.52
N VAL A 229 -13.47 -3.24 -10.78
CA VAL A 229 -12.83 -4.55 -10.62
C VAL A 229 -12.62 -4.85 -9.13
N PRO A 230 -12.68 -6.11 -8.67
CA PRO A 230 -12.55 -6.42 -7.25
C PRO A 230 -11.21 -5.98 -6.65
N LEU A 231 -11.27 -5.46 -5.42
CA LEU A 231 -10.10 -5.24 -4.57
C LEU A 231 -9.72 -6.56 -3.89
N VAL A 232 -8.46 -7.00 -3.95
CA VAL A 232 -7.98 -8.08 -3.08
C VAL A 232 -7.58 -7.48 -1.73
N ALA A 233 -8.48 -7.61 -0.76
CA ALA A 233 -8.36 -6.89 0.50
C ALA A 233 -7.26 -7.45 1.40
N ASN A 234 -6.51 -6.58 2.07
CA ASN A 234 -5.35 -6.94 2.91
C ASN A 234 -5.71 -7.86 4.09
N VAL A 235 -6.89 -7.66 4.67
CA VAL A 235 -7.38 -8.40 5.85
C VAL A 235 -7.77 -9.84 5.50
N THR A 236 -8.36 -10.04 4.32
CA THR A 236 -8.94 -11.34 3.91
C THR A 236 -8.10 -12.07 2.87
N ALA A 237 -7.15 -11.38 2.23
CA ALA A 237 -6.42 -11.85 1.05
C ALA A 237 -7.35 -12.39 -0.06
N SER A 238 -8.56 -11.82 -0.16
CA SER A 238 -9.64 -12.30 -1.02
C SER A 238 -10.31 -11.15 -1.75
N PRO A 239 -10.91 -11.39 -2.94
CA PRO A 239 -11.53 -10.34 -3.72
C PRO A 239 -12.82 -9.85 -3.07
N VAL A 240 -12.99 -8.54 -3.01
CA VAL A 240 -14.19 -7.86 -2.52
C VAL A 240 -14.59 -6.74 -3.48
N ARG A 241 -15.90 -6.62 -3.71
CA ARG A 241 -16.49 -5.58 -4.55
C ARG A 241 -17.57 -4.77 -3.84
N ASP A 242 -18.28 -5.36 -2.88
CA ASP A 242 -19.30 -4.66 -2.10
C ASP A 242 -18.68 -3.50 -1.30
N ALA A 243 -19.10 -2.27 -1.59
CA ALA A 243 -18.59 -1.06 -0.96
C ALA A 243 -18.74 -1.08 0.57
N ALA A 244 -19.86 -1.63 1.08
CA ALA A 244 -20.08 -1.71 2.52
C ALA A 244 -19.09 -2.68 3.20
N ALA A 245 -18.77 -3.80 2.57
CA ALA A 245 -17.73 -4.73 3.02
C ALA A 245 -16.34 -4.10 2.95
N ILE A 246 -16.01 -3.41 1.85
CA ILE A 246 -14.74 -2.68 1.71
C ILE A 246 -14.60 -1.67 2.83
N ARG A 247 -15.64 -0.88 3.13
CA ARG A 247 -15.63 0.11 4.20
C ARG A 247 -15.25 -0.51 5.56
N ARG A 248 -15.86 -1.66 5.91
CA ARG A 248 -15.54 -2.38 7.15
C ARG A 248 -14.09 -2.89 7.15
N LEU A 249 -13.65 -3.46 6.05
CA LEU A 249 -12.30 -4.01 5.91
C LEU A 249 -11.22 -2.92 6.00
N LEU A 250 -11.46 -1.73 5.44
CA LEU A 250 -10.52 -0.59 5.56
C LEU A 250 -10.33 -0.12 7.00
N VAL A 251 -11.37 -0.19 7.84
CA VAL A 251 -11.28 0.10 9.27
C VAL A 251 -10.50 -0.99 9.99
N GLU A 252 -10.88 -2.25 9.77
CA GLU A 252 -10.22 -3.43 10.38
C GLU A 252 -8.72 -3.48 10.02
N GLN A 253 -8.37 -3.13 8.78
CA GLN A 253 -7.00 -3.12 8.28
C GLN A 253 -6.03 -2.25 9.09
N VAL A 254 -6.51 -1.22 9.78
CA VAL A 254 -5.66 -0.33 10.58
C VAL A 254 -5.01 -1.07 11.76
N THR A 255 -5.72 -2.05 12.35
CA THR A 255 -5.24 -2.86 13.48
C THR A 255 -4.91 -4.30 13.08
N ALA A 256 -5.33 -4.75 11.91
CA ALA A 256 -5.10 -6.10 11.41
C ALA A 256 -3.83 -6.22 10.57
N ARG A 257 -3.33 -7.46 10.47
CA ARG A 257 -2.18 -7.84 9.64
C ARG A 257 -2.45 -7.53 8.15
N VAL A 258 -1.41 -7.09 7.44
CA VAL A 258 -1.41 -7.04 5.96
C VAL A 258 -0.97 -8.40 5.41
N ARG A 259 -1.89 -9.16 4.81
CA ARG A 259 -1.69 -10.53 4.31
C ARG A 259 -1.14 -10.56 2.87
N TRP A 260 -0.06 -9.83 2.60
CA TRP A 260 0.42 -9.61 1.24
C TRP A 260 0.92 -10.88 0.55
N ARG A 261 1.59 -11.79 1.27
CA ARG A 261 1.99 -13.10 0.77
C ARG A 261 0.78 -13.90 0.28
N GLU A 262 -0.29 -13.91 1.06
CA GLU A 262 -1.54 -14.62 0.73
C GLU A 262 -2.27 -13.92 -0.44
N THR A 263 -2.24 -12.58 -0.51
CA THR A 263 -2.71 -11.83 -1.69
C THR A 263 -2.00 -12.30 -2.96
N MET A 264 -0.67 -12.48 -2.93
CA MET A 264 0.07 -12.99 -4.09
C MET A 264 -0.33 -14.44 -4.43
N ALA A 265 -0.49 -15.30 -3.42
CA ALA A 265 -0.94 -16.67 -3.62
C ALA A 265 -2.32 -16.73 -4.31
N PHE A 266 -3.28 -15.94 -3.81
CA PHE A 266 -4.60 -15.80 -4.43
C PHE A 266 -4.51 -15.34 -5.89
N LEU A 267 -3.72 -14.30 -6.19
CA LEU A 267 -3.59 -13.79 -7.57
C LEU A 267 -3.00 -14.84 -8.52
N CYS A 268 -2.07 -15.67 -8.04
CA CYS A 268 -1.53 -16.80 -8.78
C CYS A 268 -2.61 -17.83 -9.12
N GLU A 269 -3.38 -18.24 -8.11
CA GLU A 269 -4.50 -19.19 -8.24
C GLU A 269 -5.61 -18.66 -9.15
N ALA A 270 -5.86 -17.35 -9.11
CA ALA A 270 -6.81 -16.65 -9.97
C ALA A 270 -6.34 -16.50 -11.43
N GLY A 271 -5.14 -17.01 -11.77
CA GLY A 271 -4.65 -17.05 -13.15
C GLY A 271 -4.08 -15.74 -13.66
N VAL A 272 -3.66 -14.82 -12.78
CA VAL A 272 -2.97 -13.59 -13.17
C VAL A 272 -1.67 -13.93 -13.90
N ARG A 273 -1.44 -13.25 -15.03
CA ARG A 273 -0.23 -13.40 -15.86
C ARG A 273 0.60 -12.14 -15.96
N HIS A 274 0.01 -10.97 -15.66
CA HIS A 274 0.69 -9.68 -15.64
C HIS A 274 0.37 -8.96 -14.33
N LEU A 275 1.41 -8.45 -13.67
CA LEU A 275 1.29 -7.59 -12.50
C LEU A 275 1.97 -6.26 -12.79
N ALA A 276 1.24 -5.16 -12.63
CA ALA A 276 1.74 -3.81 -12.81
C ALA A 276 1.76 -3.06 -11.47
N GLU A 277 2.95 -2.72 -10.97
CA GLU A 277 3.12 -1.82 -9.82
C GLU A 277 3.13 -0.37 -10.30
N SER A 278 2.13 0.41 -9.88
CA SER A 278 1.98 1.81 -10.27
C SER A 278 2.38 2.75 -9.13
N GLY A 279 3.26 3.71 -9.39
CA GLY A 279 3.67 4.73 -8.43
C GLY A 279 5.16 4.72 -8.12
N ALA A 280 5.53 5.01 -6.87
CA ALA A 280 6.93 5.16 -6.46
C ALA A 280 7.59 3.80 -6.15
N GLY A 281 8.88 3.68 -6.47
CA GLY A 281 9.67 2.49 -6.15
C GLY A 281 9.29 1.23 -6.92
N ARG A 282 9.86 0.08 -6.52
CA ARG A 282 9.66 -1.25 -7.15
C ARG A 282 9.50 -2.35 -6.09
N VAL A 283 8.96 -2.00 -4.93
CA VAL A 283 8.97 -2.87 -3.74
C VAL A 283 8.07 -4.08 -4.00
N LEU A 284 6.87 -3.85 -4.52
CA LEU A 284 5.88 -4.90 -4.72
C LEU A 284 6.26 -5.82 -5.88
N VAL A 285 6.86 -5.30 -6.96
CA VAL A 285 7.49 -6.11 -8.02
C VAL A 285 8.61 -6.98 -7.45
N GLY A 286 9.41 -6.45 -6.53
CA GLY A 286 10.45 -7.21 -5.83
C GLY A 286 9.89 -8.39 -5.03
N LEU A 287 8.80 -8.19 -4.30
CA LEU A 287 8.08 -9.24 -3.56
C LEU A 287 7.43 -10.25 -4.51
N ALA A 288 6.72 -9.76 -5.53
CA ALA A 288 6.01 -10.57 -6.52
C ALA A 288 6.95 -11.49 -7.30
N ARG A 289 8.18 -11.06 -7.62
CA ARG A 289 9.16 -11.90 -8.34
C ARG A 289 9.44 -13.23 -7.66
N ARG A 290 9.36 -13.28 -6.32
CA ARG A 290 9.55 -14.52 -5.56
C ARG A 290 8.27 -15.33 -5.46
N ALA A 291 7.14 -14.65 -5.27
CA ALA A 291 5.84 -15.29 -5.05
C ALA A 291 5.16 -15.80 -6.32
N LEU A 292 5.46 -15.20 -7.48
CA LEU A 292 4.73 -15.39 -8.73
C LEU A 292 5.68 -15.80 -9.89
N PRO A 293 6.23 -17.02 -9.88
CA PRO A 293 7.08 -17.48 -10.97
C PRO A 293 6.28 -17.53 -12.29
N GLY A 294 6.85 -16.94 -13.35
CA GLY A 294 6.23 -16.92 -14.68
C GLY A 294 5.20 -15.81 -14.92
N VAL A 295 4.93 -14.95 -13.92
CA VAL A 295 4.14 -13.73 -14.11
C VAL A 295 5.03 -12.62 -14.66
N ALA A 296 4.56 -11.92 -15.69
CA ALA A 296 5.22 -10.73 -16.22
C ALA A 296 5.05 -9.56 -15.25
N LEU A 297 6.15 -8.95 -14.82
CA LEU A 297 6.15 -7.90 -13.81
C LEU A 297 6.51 -6.56 -14.46
N HIS A 298 5.66 -5.57 -14.21
CA HIS A 298 5.78 -4.21 -14.76
C HIS A 298 5.87 -3.22 -13.60
N SER A 299 6.70 -2.21 -13.74
CA SER A 299 6.72 -1.03 -12.87
C SER A 299 6.31 0.18 -13.71
N VAL A 300 5.56 1.12 -13.13
CA VAL A 300 5.15 2.37 -13.79
C VAL A 300 5.51 3.55 -12.89
N ARG A 301 6.75 4.02 -13.02
CA ARG A 301 7.32 5.09 -12.18
C ARG A 301 7.66 6.35 -12.96
N ASP A 302 7.84 6.20 -14.27
CA ASP A 302 8.26 7.24 -15.20
C ASP A 302 7.54 7.10 -16.57
N PRO A 303 7.66 8.09 -17.46
CA PRO A 303 6.99 8.06 -18.76
C PRO A 303 7.34 6.86 -19.64
N ALA A 304 8.61 6.44 -19.69
CA ALA A 304 9.03 5.33 -20.53
C ALA A 304 8.42 4.01 -20.06
N GLU A 305 8.31 3.83 -18.74
CA GLU A 305 7.63 2.71 -18.11
C GLU A 305 6.11 2.73 -18.35
N ALA A 306 5.47 3.91 -18.34
CA ALA A 306 4.05 4.05 -18.69
C ALA A 306 3.77 3.66 -20.15
N GLU A 307 4.60 4.13 -21.09
CA GLU A 307 4.53 3.75 -22.50
C GLU A 307 4.78 2.25 -22.71
N ALA A 308 5.71 1.65 -21.96
CA ALA A 308 5.98 0.22 -22.03
C ALA A 308 4.78 -0.63 -21.56
N LEU A 309 4.13 -0.21 -20.47
CA LEU A 309 2.91 -0.89 -20.02
C LEU A 309 1.78 -0.71 -21.03
N ALA A 310 1.55 0.50 -21.54
CA ALA A 310 0.50 0.75 -22.53
C ALA A 310 0.63 -0.17 -23.77
N ARG A 311 1.83 -0.25 -24.36
CA ARG A 311 2.10 -1.18 -25.48
C ARG A 311 1.86 -2.66 -25.13
N THR A 312 2.22 -3.04 -23.90
CA THR A 312 1.97 -4.40 -23.42
C THR A 312 0.48 -4.69 -23.33
N LEU A 313 -0.30 -3.75 -22.78
CA LEU A 313 -1.74 -3.89 -22.65
C LEU A 313 -2.43 -3.97 -24.01
N GLU A 314 -2.05 -3.12 -24.97
CA GLU A 314 -2.56 -3.20 -26.35
C GLU A 314 -2.32 -4.58 -26.98
N THR A 315 -1.13 -5.15 -26.78
CA THR A 315 -0.78 -6.49 -27.30
C THR A 315 -1.62 -7.57 -26.62
N VAL A 316 -1.69 -7.56 -25.29
CA VAL A 316 -2.43 -8.56 -24.52
C VAL A 316 -3.93 -8.53 -24.81
N LEU A 317 -4.50 -7.35 -25.06
CA LEU A 317 -5.91 -7.19 -25.40
C LEU A 317 -6.22 -7.66 -26.83
N GLN A 318 -5.28 -7.58 -27.76
CA GLN A 318 -5.44 -8.10 -29.12
C GLN A 318 -5.37 -9.64 -29.19
N GLU A 319 -4.68 -10.26 -28.24
CA GLU A 319 -4.51 -11.72 -28.15
C GLU A 319 -5.60 -12.44 -27.31
N ALA A 320 -6.47 -11.68 -26.64
CA ALA A 320 -7.51 -12.19 -25.73
C ALA A 320 -8.87 -12.36 -26.42
#